data_AF-B7EBA3-F1
#
_entry.id   AF-B7EBA3-F1
#
_cell.length_a   1.000
_cell.length_b   1.000
_cell.length_c   1.000
_cell.angle_alpha   90.00
_cell.angle_beta   90.00
_cell.angle_gamma   90.00
#
_symmetry.space_group_name_H-M   'P 1'
#
loop_
_entity.id
_entity.type
_entity.pdbx_description
1 polymer ?
#
loop_
_entity_poly.entity_id
_entity_poly.type
_entity_poly.pdbx_seq_one_letter_code
_entity_poly.pdbx_strand_id
1 'polypeptide(L)'
;MPPFVMFGVIHAPGCTFLRYNIEMWKATGMALDKVDLVWLSDEIRQHGDEYWPIVMDIARTNSVRRIKSTCRSSYYCLPSRFCGSRNSYAIGKLNVDEIFYICLQCASILFQKADIWLLGMEQHDANLLARQYYKHFKKKNKAIAVLDNMLPNLLQYPQMENRRHPAWAIFMEDDKEDICFKMEKAFCPPKLAEGNPCLEYIKYIILPWFGMFEVVQKKGNGGKKT
;
A
#
# COMPACT_ATOMS: atom_id res chain seq x y z
N MET A 1 -4.51 -25.31 10.94
CA MET A 1 -4.96 -23.99 10.46
C MET A 1 -4.47 -23.86 9.04
N PRO A 2 -5.28 -23.40 8.08
CA PRO A 2 -4.79 -23.12 6.73
C PRO A 2 -3.72 -22.01 6.80
N PRO A 3 -2.67 -22.07 5.96
CA PRO A 3 -1.62 -21.06 5.92
C PRO A 3 -2.19 -19.69 5.54
N PHE A 4 -1.60 -18.63 6.11
CA PHE A 4 -1.90 -17.25 5.73
C PHE A 4 -1.27 -17.01 4.36
N VAL A 5 -2.08 -16.86 3.31
CA VAL A 5 -1.57 -16.54 1.99
C VAL A 5 -1.44 -15.02 1.86
N MET A 6 -0.23 -14.51 2.02
CA MET A 6 0.08 -13.11 1.72
C MET A 6 0.37 -13.00 0.23
N PHE A 7 -0.57 -12.43 -0.53
CA PHE A 7 -0.41 -12.22 -1.95
C PHE A 7 0.27 -10.88 -2.24
N GLY A 8 1.56 -10.92 -2.55
CA GLY A 8 2.14 -9.89 -3.40
C GLY A 8 1.59 -10.08 -4.82
N VAL A 9 1.01 -9.05 -5.44
CA VAL A 9 0.71 -9.09 -6.88
C VAL A 9 2.04 -9.00 -7.64
N ILE A 10 2.65 -10.15 -7.87
CA ILE A 10 3.98 -10.30 -8.42
C ILE A 10 3.88 -10.51 -9.94
N HIS A 11 4.31 -9.50 -10.72
CA HIS A 11 4.32 -9.55 -12.19
C HIS A 11 5.59 -10.23 -12.73
N ALA A 12 5.39 -11.36 -13.42
CA ALA A 12 6.31 -12.08 -14.30
C ALA A 12 7.50 -12.86 -13.65
N PRO A 13 7.67 -14.16 -13.99
CA PRO A 13 8.87 -14.92 -13.62
C PRO A 13 10.10 -14.35 -14.36
N GLY A 14 11.12 -13.95 -13.59
CA GLY A 14 12.37 -13.38 -14.12
C GLY A 14 12.65 -11.94 -13.70
N CYS A 15 11.70 -11.27 -13.02
CA CYS A 15 11.93 -9.93 -12.50
C CYS A 15 12.89 -9.97 -11.29
N THR A 16 14.12 -9.49 -11.48
CA THR A 16 15.16 -9.41 -10.43
C THR A 16 14.69 -8.62 -9.21
N PHE A 17 13.88 -7.58 -9.42
CA PHE A 17 13.28 -6.77 -8.36
C PHE A 17 12.37 -7.58 -7.43
N LEU A 18 11.61 -8.53 -7.96
CA LEU A 18 10.68 -9.33 -7.14
C LEU A 18 11.42 -10.36 -6.30
N ARG A 19 12.52 -10.92 -6.82
CA ARG A 19 13.42 -11.76 -6.02
C ARG A 19 14.06 -10.97 -4.89
N TYR A 20 14.49 -9.73 -5.17
CA TYR A 20 14.99 -8.82 -4.16
C TYR A 20 13.98 -8.60 -3.01
N ASN A 21 12.70 -8.34 -3.31
CA ASN A 21 11.68 -8.17 -2.27
C ASN A 21 11.50 -9.42 -1.40
N ILE A 22 11.55 -10.61 -2.01
CA ILE A 22 11.46 -11.88 -1.27
C ILE A 22 12.64 -12.03 -0.30
N GLU A 23 13.86 -11.69 -0.73
CA GLU A 23 15.02 -11.72 0.15
C GLU A 23 14.92 -10.66 1.26
N MET A 24 14.36 -9.48 0.99
CA MET A 24 14.09 -8.49 2.03
C MET A 24 13.07 -8.99 3.05
N TRP A 25 11.98 -9.63 2.62
CA TRP A 25 11.00 -10.22 3.55
C TRP A 25 11.61 -11.32 4.43
N LYS A 26 12.53 -12.13 3.89
CA LYS A 26 13.29 -13.10 4.69
C LYS A 26 14.15 -12.39 5.73
N ALA A 27 14.89 -11.37 5.31
CA ALA A 27 15.77 -10.61 6.19
C ALA A 27 15.01 -9.89 7.31
N THR A 28 13.77 -9.45 7.05
CA THR A 28 12.88 -8.85 8.06
C THR A 28 12.12 -9.87 8.89
N GLY A 29 12.45 -11.17 8.82
CA GLY A 29 11.88 -12.19 9.71
C GLY A 29 10.48 -12.69 9.32
N MET A 30 10.05 -12.50 8.07
CA MET A 30 8.81 -13.13 7.60
C MET A 30 8.92 -14.66 7.63
N ALA A 31 7.96 -15.32 8.26
CA ALA A 31 7.88 -16.78 8.36
C ALA A 31 7.44 -17.41 7.03
N LEU A 32 8.37 -17.48 6.06
CA LEU A 32 8.10 -18.01 4.72
C LEU A 32 7.71 -19.49 4.71
N ASP A 33 7.92 -20.23 5.80
CA ASP A 33 7.40 -21.60 5.97
C ASP A 33 5.86 -21.65 6.10
N LYS A 34 5.22 -20.51 6.39
CA LYS A 34 3.76 -20.38 6.55
C LYS A 34 3.13 -19.49 5.48
N VAL A 35 3.90 -19.03 4.51
CA VAL A 35 3.48 -18.09 3.46
C VAL A 35 3.75 -18.71 2.10
N ASP A 36 2.69 -18.90 1.32
CA ASP A 36 2.80 -19.30 -0.07
C ASP A 36 3.02 -18.08 -0.97
N LEU A 37 4.16 -18.05 -1.67
CA LEU A 37 4.49 -17.00 -2.63
C LEU A 37 3.98 -17.38 -4.02
N VAL A 38 2.95 -16.68 -4.48
CA VAL A 38 2.28 -16.97 -5.75
C VAL A 38 2.58 -15.87 -6.76
N TRP A 39 3.03 -16.26 -7.95
CA TRP A 39 3.25 -15.35 -9.07
C TRP A 39 1.94 -15.19 -9.84
N LEU A 40 1.35 -14.00 -9.82
CA LEU A 40 0.09 -13.75 -10.52
C LEU A 40 0.19 -14.09 -12.02
N SER A 41 1.34 -13.84 -12.64
CA SER A 41 1.56 -14.20 -14.04
C SER A 41 1.48 -15.69 -14.31
N ASP A 42 1.92 -16.54 -13.37
CA ASP A 42 1.86 -17.99 -13.55
C ASP A 42 0.43 -18.49 -13.33
N GLU A 43 -0.29 -17.92 -12.36
CA GLU A 43 -1.73 -18.16 -12.16
C GLU A 43 -2.54 -17.78 -13.40
N ILE A 44 -2.31 -16.60 -13.98
CA ILE A 44 -2.97 -16.15 -15.21
C ILE A 44 -2.58 -17.06 -16.39
N ARG A 45 -1.33 -17.54 -16.45
CA ARG A 45 -0.91 -18.47 -17.51
C ARG A 45 -1.65 -19.80 -17.42
N GLN A 46 -1.84 -20.32 -16.21
CA GLN A 46 -2.48 -21.61 -15.97
C GLN A 46 -4.01 -21.56 -16.09
N HIS A 47 -4.61 -20.45 -15.66
CA HIS A 47 -6.07 -20.28 -15.52
C HIS A 47 -6.58 -19.04 -16.26
N GLY A 48 -5.97 -18.72 -17.40
CA GLY A 48 -6.28 -17.52 -18.17
C GLY A 48 -7.71 -17.50 -18.71
N ASP A 49 -8.25 -18.68 -19.02
CA ASP A 49 -9.64 -18.88 -19.44
C ASP A 49 -10.65 -18.57 -18.33
N GLU A 50 -10.26 -18.62 -17.05
CA GLU A 50 -11.07 -18.15 -15.92
C GLU A 50 -10.82 -16.67 -15.60
N TYR A 51 -9.55 -16.23 -15.64
CA TYR A 51 -9.14 -14.87 -15.25
C TYR A 51 -9.63 -13.80 -16.23
N TRP A 52 -9.37 -13.96 -17.53
CA TRP A 52 -9.67 -12.93 -18.52
C TRP A 52 -11.17 -12.64 -18.68
N PRO A 53 -12.08 -13.62 -18.62
CA PRO A 53 -13.52 -13.32 -18.59
C PRO A 53 -13.94 -12.47 -17.40
N ILE A 54 -13.33 -12.66 -16.21
CA ILE A 54 -13.61 -11.82 -15.03
C ILE A 54 -13.19 -10.37 -15.32
N VAL A 55 -11.97 -10.17 -15.85
CA VAL A 55 -11.48 -8.83 -16.23
C VAL A 55 -12.43 -8.15 -17.22
N MET A 56 -12.81 -8.87 -18.28
CA MET A 56 -13.69 -8.34 -19.33
C MET A 56 -15.10 -8.07 -18.80
N ASP A 57 -15.61 -8.90 -17.89
CA ASP A 57 -16.93 -8.69 -17.28
C ASP A 57 -16.93 -7.47 -16.34
N ILE A 58 -15.87 -7.25 -15.55
CA ILE A 58 -15.71 -6.03 -14.76
C ILE A 58 -15.68 -4.80 -15.67
N ALA A 59 -14.91 -4.86 -16.76
CA ALA A 59 -14.81 -3.74 -17.70
C ALA A 59 -16.16 -3.45 -18.37
N ARG A 60 -16.91 -4.47 -18.79
CA ARG A 60 -18.21 -4.35 -19.44
C ARG A 60 -19.31 -3.83 -18.51
N THR A 61 -19.28 -4.23 -17.24
CA THR A 61 -20.31 -3.87 -16.25
C THR A 61 -20.12 -2.48 -15.65
N ASN A 62 -18.97 -1.83 -15.87
CA ASN A 62 -18.65 -0.52 -15.32
C ASN A 62 -18.48 0.53 -16.43
N SER A 63 -19.10 1.69 -16.27
CA SER A 63 -18.82 2.82 -17.15
C SER A 63 -17.43 3.40 -16.86
N VAL A 64 -16.79 4.00 -17.87
CA VAL A 64 -15.53 4.73 -17.69
C VAL A 64 -15.66 5.79 -16.60
N ARG A 65 -16.78 6.53 -16.55
CA ARG A 65 -17.05 7.53 -15.51
C ARG A 65 -17.03 6.91 -14.11
N ARG A 66 -17.54 5.69 -13.95
CA ARG A 66 -17.55 4.97 -12.68
C ARG A 66 -16.14 4.57 -12.27
N ILE A 67 -15.36 3.95 -13.16
CA ILE A 67 -13.96 3.58 -12.88
C ILE A 67 -13.16 4.83 -12.50
N LYS A 68 -13.27 5.92 -13.29
CA LYS A 68 -12.62 7.20 -12.98
C LYS A 68 -13.05 7.78 -11.63
N SER A 69 -14.32 7.65 -11.26
CA SER A 69 -14.81 8.11 -9.96
C SER A 69 -14.28 7.26 -8.82
N THR A 70 -14.08 5.97 -9.03
CA THR A 70 -13.44 5.07 -8.07
C THR A 70 -11.98 5.48 -7.88
N CYS A 71 -11.22 5.69 -8.96
CA CYS A 71 -9.83 6.18 -8.93
C CYS A 71 -9.62 7.52 -8.22
N ARG A 72 -10.68 8.33 -8.03
CA ARG A 72 -10.56 9.58 -7.26
C ARG A 72 -10.18 9.31 -5.81
N SER A 73 -10.61 8.20 -5.22
CA SER A 73 -10.36 7.90 -3.80
C SER A 73 -8.90 7.63 -3.48
N SER A 74 -8.15 6.99 -4.39
CA SER A 74 -6.72 6.70 -4.23
C SER A 74 -5.85 7.96 -4.06
N TYR A 75 -6.23 9.08 -4.70
CA TYR A 75 -5.54 10.38 -4.51
C TYR A 75 -6.00 11.17 -3.28
N TYR A 76 -7.06 10.73 -2.59
CA TYR A 76 -7.52 11.31 -1.31
C TYR A 76 -6.83 10.69 -0.08
N CYS A 77 -5.86 9.79 -0.26
CA CYS A 77 -5.07 9.19 0.82
C CYS A 77 -3.80 9.98 1.19
N LEU A 78 -3.63 11.20 0.67
CA LEU A 78 -2.91 12.24 1.40
C LEU A 78 -3.96 13.07 2.12
N PRO A 79 -3.86 13.28 3.45
CA PRO A 79 -4.81 14.12 4.15
C PRO A 79 -4.78 15.50 3.51
N SER A 80 -5.83 15.82 2.75
CA SER A 80 -6.15 17.14 2.23
C SER A 80 -6.37 18.17 3.34
N ARG A 81 -6.22 17.77 4.61
CA ARG A 81 -6.16 18.64 5.79
C ARG A 81 -4.79 19.28 6.02
N PHE A 82 -3.69 18.72 5.50
CA PHE A 82 -2.35 19.30 5.64
C PHE A 82 -1.83 20.00 4.39
N CYS A 83 -2.44 19.71 3.23
CA CYS A 83 -2.19 20.45 2.00
C CYS A 83 -3.23 21.57 1.92
N GLY A 84 -2.86 22.80 2.25
CA GLY A 84 -3.66 24.01 2.08
C GLY A 84 -4.02 24.35 0.62
N SER A 85 -3.92 23.40 -0.29
CA SER A 85 -4.33 23.54 -1.67
C SER A 85 -5.73 22.95 -1.84
N ARG A 86 -6.70 23.86 -1.99
CA ARG A 86 -8.05 23.59 -2.49
C ARG A 86 -8.04 23.18 -3.98
N ASN A 87 -6.89 22.87 -4.57
CA ASN A 87 -6.87 22.21 -5.86
C ASN A 87 -7.28 20.77 -5.63
N SER A 88 -8.52 20.47 -6.02
CA SER A 88 -8.76 19.27 -6.80
C SER A 88 -7.58 19.09 -7.73
N TYR A 89 -6.65 18.17 -7.44
CA TYR A 89 -5.80 17.67 -8.50
C TYR A 89 -6.79 17.17 -9.53
N ALA A 90 -6.92 17.95 -10.60
CA ALA A 90 -7.74 17.62 -11.73
C ALA A 90 -7.33 16.20 -12.05
N ILE A 91 -8.28 15.27 -12.05
CA ILE A 91 -8.04 14.01 -12.73
C ILE A 91 -7.52 14.43 -14.10
N GLY A 92 -6.23 14.22 -14.34
CA GLY A 92 -5.66 14.41 -15.65
C GLY A 92 -6.41 13.52 -16.63
N LYS A 93 -6.05 13.58 -17.91
CA LYS A 93 -6.49 12.52 -18.82
C LYS A 93 -5.90 11.20 -18.32
N LEU A 94 -6.71 10.38 -17.63
CA LEU A 94 -6.33 9.01 -17.31
C LEU A 94 -6.14 8.27 -18.62
N ASN A 95 -5.01 7.60 -18.74
CA ASN A 95 -4.72 6.77 -19.89
C ASN A 95 -5.57 5.48 -19.83
N VAL A 96 -5.67 4.80 -20.97
CA VAL A 96 -6.49 3.58 -21.08
C VAL A 96 -5.94 2.46 -20.20
N ASP A 97 -4.61 2.35 -20.12
CA ASP A 97 -3.92 1.39 -19.26
C ASP A 97 -4.24 1.61 -17.79
N GLU A 98 -4.33 2.85 -17.29
CA GLU A 98 -4.69 3.13 -15.89
C GLU A 98 -6.13 2.69 -15.57
N ILE A 99 -7.07 2.91 -16.49
CA ILE A 99 -8.46 2.46 -16.35
C ILE A 99 -8.50 0.93 -16.34
N PHE A 100 -7.78 0.30 -17.27
CA PHE A 100 -7.74 -1.15 -17.40
C PHE A 100 -7.03 -1.83 -16.22
N TYR A 101 -6.01 -1.18 -15.66
CA TYR A 101 -5.27 -1.65 -14.50
C TYR A 101 -6.16 -1.84 -13.27
N ILE A 102 -7.14 -0.96 -13.05
CA ILE A 102 -8.13 -1.16 -11.97
C ILE A 102 -9.00 -2.40 -12.20
N CYS A 103 -9.37 -2.68 -13.46
CA CYS A 103 -10.07 -3.92 -13.79
C CYS A 103 -9.20 -5.15 -13.50
N LEU A 104 -7.92 -5.10 -13.85
CA LEU A 104 -6.94 -6.16 -13.56
C LEU A 104 -6.74 -6.36 -12.05
N GLN A 105 -6.58 -5.28 -11.28
CA GLN A 105 -6.43 -5.36 -9.82
C GLN A 105 -7.69 -5.94 -9.16
N CYS A 106 -8.86 -5.47 -9.56
CA CYS A 106 -10.14 -5.99 -9.08
C CYS A 106 -10.27 -7.49 -9.41
N ALA A 107 -10.00 -7.88 -10.65
CA ALA A 107 -10.01 -9.29 -11.06
C ALA A 107 -9.03 -10.12 -10.24
N SER A 108 -7.83 -9.61 -9.94
CA SER A 108 -6.82 -10.31 -9.15
C SER A 108 -7.30 -10.59 -7.73
N ILE A 109 -7.96 -9.62 -7.08
CA ILE A 109 -8.59 -9.81 -5.76
C ILE A 109 -9.72 -10.84 -5.84
N LEU A 110 -10.55 -10.80 -6.89
CA LEU A 110 -11.66 -11.73 -7.07
C LEU A 110 -11.22 -13.15 -7.43
N PHE A 111 -10.11 -13.26 -8.16
CA PHE A 111 -9.53 -14.52 -8.62
C PHE A 111 -8.95 -15.29 -7.43
N GLN A 112 -8.39 -14.57 -6.46
CA GLN A 112 -7.94 -15.12 -5.20
C GLN A 112 -9.13 -15.54 -4.32
N LYS A 113 -9.29 -16.85 -4.14
CA LYS A 113 -10.33 -17.45 -3.28
C LYS A 113 -9.90 -17.46 -1.81
N ALA A 114 -9.47 -16.32 -1.29
CA ALA A 114 -9.05 -16.16 0.10
C ALA A 114 -10.23 -15.78 1.02
N ASP A 115 -10.18 -16.21 2.28
CA ASP A 115 -11.18 -15.84 3.30
C ASP A 115 -10.99 -14.41 3.80
N ILE A 116 -9.74 -13.96 3.86
CA ILE A 116 -9.34 -12.61 4.29
C ILE A 116 -8.46 -11.99 3.21
N TRP A 117 -8.80 -10.78 2.78
CA TRP A 117 -7.96 -9.97 1.91
C TRP A 117 -7.20 -8.97 2.76
N LEU A 118 -5.91 -9.24 3.00
CA LEU A 118 -5.00 -8.26 3.58
C LEU A 118 -4.42 -7.42 2.44
N LEU A 119 -4.77 -6.14 2.39
CA LEU A 119 -4.50 -5.25 1.26
C LEU A 119 -3.92 -3.93 1.75
N GLY A 120 -3.12 -3.27 0.91
CA GLY A 120 -2.68 -1.91 1.17
C GLY A 120 -3.79 -0.88 0.91
N MET A 121 -3.74 0.31 1.52
CA MET A 121 -4.74 1.37 1.20
C MET A 121 -4.72 1.76 -0.28
N GLU A 122 -3.59 1.62 -0.97
CA GLU A 122 -3.50 1.86 -2.41
C GLU A 122 -4.40 0.93 -3.23
N GLN A 123 -4.75 -0.24 -2.68
CA GLN A 123 -5.66 -1.22 -3.28
C GLN A 123 -7.12 -1.05 -2.82
N HIS A 124 -7.42 -0.06 -1.97
CA HIS A 124 -8.76 0.20 -1.43
C HIS A 124 -9.82 0.31 -2.53
N ASP A 125 -9.50 0.99 -3.63
CA ASP A 125 -10.43 1.26 -4.72
C ASP A 125 -10.77 0.00 -5.53
N ALA A 126 -9.77 -0.84 -5.80
CA ALA A 126 -9.97 -2.15 -6.40
C ALA A 126 -10.79 -3.06 -5.48
N ASN A 127 -10.55 -3.02 -4.17
CA ASN A 127 -11.32 -3.76 -3.17
C ASN A 127 -12.80 -3.29 -3.13
N LEU A 128 -13.06 -1.98 -3.16
CA LEU A 128 -14.43 -1.47 -3.24
C LEU A 128 -15.16 -1.98 -4.48
N LEU A 129 -14.48 -1.97 -5.63
CA LEU A 129 -15.03 -2.48 -6.88
C LEU A 129 -15.31 -3.98 -6.81
N ALA A 130 -14.37 -4.77 -6.26
CA ALA A 130 -14.52 -6.21 -6.05
C ALA A 130 -15.73 -6.52 -5.15
N ARG A 131 -15.91 -5.80 -4.06
CA ARG A 131 -17.06 -5.96 -3.15
C ARG A 131 -18.39 -5.62 -3.81
N GLN A 132 -18.42 -4.63 -4.70
CA GLN A 132 -19.62 -4.29 -5.47
C GLN A 132 -19.96 -5.38 -6.49
N TYR A 133 -18.93 -5.91 -7.17
CA TYR A 133 -19.07 -7.04 -8.09
C TYR A 133 -19.70 -8.24 -7.37
N TYR A 134 -19.21 -8.62 -6.19
CA TYR A 134 -19.79 -9.69 -5.36
C TYR A 134 -21.29 -9.49 -5.05
N LYS A 135 -21.69 -8.24 -4.73
CA LYS A 135 -23.11 -7.92 -4.45
C LYS A 135 -24.00 -8.12 -5.66
N HIS A 136 -23.52 -7.76 -6.86
CA HIS A 136 -24.30 -7.86 -8.08
C HIS A 136 -24.55 -9.32 -8.50
N PHE A 137 -23.53 -10.18 -8.36
CA PHE A 137 -23.59 -11.57 -8.80
C PHE A 137 -23.96 -12.58 -7.70
N LYS A 138 -24.45 -12.12 -6.54
CA LYS A 138 -24.96 -12.94 -5.41
C LYS A 138 -24.03 -14.10 -4.97
N LYS A 139 -22.71 -13.98 -5.17
CA LYS A 139 -21.76 -14.97 -4.64
C LYS A 139 -21.72 -14.84 -3.10
N LYS A 140 -21.99 -15.95 -2.40
CA LYS A 140 -22.20 -15.99 -0.94
C LYS A 140 -20.92 -15.77 -0.11
N ASN A 141 -19.74 -16.04 -0.67
CA ASN A 141 -18.47 -15.85 0.03
C ASN A 141 -17.94 -14.44 -0.20
N LYS A 142 -18.20 -13.57 0.78
CA LYS A 142 -17.62 -12.23 0.84
C LYS A 142 -16.42 -12.29 1.77
N ALA A 143 -15.23 -12.37 1.21
CA ALA A 143 -14.01 -12.25 1.98
C ALA A 143 -14.01 -10.98 2.85
N ILE A 144 -13.37 -11.07 4.02
CA ILE A 144 -13.19 -9.94 4.91
C ILE A 144 -11.96 -9.17 4.43
N ALA A 145 -12.14 -7.92 4.03
CA ALA A 145 -11.03 -7.06 3.64
C ALA A 145 -10.48 -6.36 4.88
N VAL A 146 -9.18 -6.50 5.12
CA VAL A 146 -8.40 -5.78 6.13
C VAL A 146 -7.41 -4.91 5.37
N LEU A 147 -7.50 -3.59 5.58
CA LEU A 147 -6.61 -2.63 4.96
C LEU A 147 -5.55 -2.22 5.97
N ASP A 148 -4.28 -2.32 5.60
CA ASP A 148 -3.21 -1.75 6.39
C ASP A 148 -3.19 -0.21 6.26
N ASN A 149 -2.39 0.47 7.08
CA ASN A 149 -2.23 1.92 6.95
C ASN A 149 -1.02 2.25 6.08
N MET A 150 -1.15 3.27 5.24
CA MET A 150 -0.03 3.80 4.49
C MET A 150 0.88 4.60 5.42
N LEU A 151 2.16 4.25 5.43
CA LEU A 151 3.17 5.09 6.03
C LEU A 151 3.26 6.41 5.25
N PRO A 152 3.24 7.56 5.93
CA PRO A 152 3.39 8.85 5.27
C PRO A 152 4.82 9.04 4.75
N ASN A 153 4.96 9.88 3.72
CA ASN A 153 6.27 10.35 3.27
C ASN A 153 6.94 11.19 4.36
N LEU A 154 8.27 11.17 4.41
CA LEU A 154 9.01 11.93 5.42
C LEU A 154 8.91 13.43 5.22
N LEU A 155 8.75 13.90 3.98
CA LEU A 155 8.76 15.32 3.63
C LEU A 155 7.34 15.87 3.51
N GLN A 156 7.18 17.17 3.76
CA GLN A 156 5.96 17.92 3.48
C GLN A 156 6.03 18.60 2.10
N TYR A 157 4.87 19.01 1.56
CA TYR A 157 4.79 19.87 0.38
C TYR A 157 5.63 21.16 0.54
N PRO A 158 6.31 21.64 -0.53
CA PRO A 158 6.34 21.06 -1.88
C PRO A 158 7.40 19.97 -2.06
N GLN A 159 8.31 19.79 -1.10
CA GLN A 159 9.44 18.86 -1.23
C GLN A 159 8.98 17.41 -1.44
N MET A 160 7.84 17.03 -0.86
CA MET A 160 7.17 15.76 -1.10
C MET A 160 6.89 15.48 -2.59
N GLU A 161 6.62 16.50 -3.40
CA GLU A 161 6.31 16.30 -4.83
C GLU A 161 7.52 15.80 -5.62
N ASN A 162 8.73 16.07 -5.12
CA ASN A 162 9.95 15.54 -5.69
C ASN A 162 10.19 14.10 -5.21
N ARG A 163 9.59 13.13 -5.90
CA ARG A 163 9.77 11.68 -5.63
C ARG A 163 11.23 11.20 -5.75
N ARG A 164 12.12 12.00 -6.34
CA ARG A 164 13.55 11.71 -6.45
C ARG A 164 14.38 12.33 -5.32
N HIS A 165 13.75 13.07 -4.41
CA HIS A 165 14.45 13.64 -3.28
C HIS A 165 15.00 12.51 -2.40
N PRO A 166 16.30 12.51 -2.04
CA PRO A 166 16.90 11.41 -1.28
C PRO A 166 16.18 11.14 0.05
N ALA A 167 15.72 12.20 0.72
CA ALA A 167 14.94 12.10 1.95
C ALA A 167 13.43 11.86 1.79
N TRP A 168 12.96 11.42 0.62
CA TRP A 168 11.53 11.21 0.39
C TRP A 168 10.95 10.06 1.24
N ALA A 169 11.68 8.95 1.34
CA ALA A 169 11.34 7.78 2.14
C ALA A 169 12.61 7.05 2.63
N ILE A 170 12.47 6.24 3.68
CA ILE A 170 13.50 5.30 4.14
C ILE A 170 13.39 4.02 3.30
N PHE A 171 14.51 3.59 2.73
CA PHE A 171 14.63 2.34 1.96
C PHE A 171 15.32 1.26 2.79
N MET A 172 15.14 0.00 2.39
CA MET A 172 15.65 -1.16 3.14
C MET A 172 17.17 -1.25 3.15
N GLU A 173 17.83 -0.64 2.16
CA GLU A 173 19.28 -0.62 1.98
C GLU A 173 19.94 0.66 2.49
N ASP A 174 19.17 1.62 3.02
CA ASP A 174 19.75 2.83 3.58
C ASP A 174 20.70 2.45 4.72
N ASP A 175 21.91 2.99 4.66
CA ASP A 175 22.84 2.86 5.77
C ASP A 175 22.47 3.81 6.92
N LYS A 176 23.26 3.77 7.99
CA LYS A 176 22.99 4.58 9.17
C LYS A 176 23.04 6.07 8.87
N GLU A 177 24.00 6.48 8.05
CA GLU A 177 24.25 7.86 7.65
C GLU A 177 23.07 8.39 6.83
N ASP A 178 22.58 7.60 5.88
CA ASP A 178 21.38 7.88 5.09
C ASP A 178 20.16 8.03 6.01
N ILE A 179 19.89 7.06 6.88
CA ILE A 179 18.75 7.11 7.81
C ILE A 179 18.81 8.37 8.67
N CYS A 180 19.98 8.68 9.24
CA CYS A 180 20.17 9.90 10.03
C CYS A 180 19.86 11.16 9.22
N PHE A 181 20.39 11.27 8.00
CA PHE A 181 20.11 12.41 7.11
C PHE A 181 18.61 12.54 6.79
N LYS A 182 17.93 11.44 6.50
CA LYS A 182 16.50 11.46 6.17
C LYS A 182 15.64 11.85 7.37
N MET A 183 15.97 11.33 8.55
CA MET A 183 15.27 11.67 9.80
C MET A 183 15.49 13.13 10.22
N GLU A 184 16.66 13.71 9.96
CA GLU A 184 16.92 15.14 10.19
C GLU A 184 16.07 16.06 9.29
N LYS A 185 15.72 15.58 8.09
CA LYS A 185 14.88 16.32 7.13
C LYS A 185 13.39 16.03 7.29
N ALA A 186 13.03 15.01 8.05
CA ALA A 186 11.66 14.59 8.21
C ALA A 186 10.80 15.70 8.83
N PHE A 187 9.59 15.84 8.31
CA PHE A 187 8.60 16.79 8.80
C PHE A 187 8.12 16.35 10.19
N CYS A 188 8.51 17.08 11.24
CA CYS A 188 8.10 16.78 12.61
C CYS A 188 7.78 18.06 13.40
N PRO A 189 6.71 18.79 13.04
CA PRO A 189 6.33 20.01 13.73
C PRO A 189 5.93 19.75 15.19
N PRO A 190 6.24 20.67 16.11
CA PRO A 190 5.89 20.52 17.51
C PRO A 190 4.36 20.55 17.71
N LYS A 191 3.87 19.70 18.62
CA LYS A 191 2.45 19.61 19.03
C LYS A 191 1.46 19.20 17.93
N LEU A 192 1.94 18.63 16.83
CA LEU A 192 1.09 18.06 15.80
C LEU A 192 1.33 16.55 15.70
N ALA A 193 0.32 15.77 16.12
CA ALA A 193 0.37 14.32 16.06
C ALA A 193 -0.19 13.75 14.75
N GLU A 194 -1.30 14.30 14.27
CA GLU A 194 -1.96 13.83 13.05
C GLU A 194 -1.08 14.09 11.83
N GLY A 195 -0.84 13.05 11.02
CA GLY A 195 -0.06 13.14 9.78
C GLY A 195 1.45 13.39 9.98
N ASN A 196 1.96 13.29 11.21
CA ASN A 196 3.38 13.46 11.50
C ASN A 196 4.14 12.16 11.16
N PRO A 197 5.01 12.15 10.13
CA PRO A 197 5.69 10.94 9.71
C PRO A 197 6.56 10.30 10.78
N CYS A 198 7.25 11.07 11.61
CA CYS A 198 8.06 10.52 12.70
C CYS A 198 7.20 9.75 13.71
N LEU A 199 6.02 10.29 14.06
CA LEU A 199 5.12 9.66 15.01
C LEU A 199 4.40 8.44 14.41
N GLU A 200 4.04 8.48 13.13
CA GLU A 200 3.44 7.32 12.46
C GLU A 200 4.45 6.16 12.32
N TYR A 201 5.73 6.44 12.06
CA TYR A 201 6.79 5.42 12.07
C TYR A 201 6.97 4.81 13.46
N ILE A 202 6.94 5.62 14.52
CA ILE A 202 6.96 5.10 15.90
C ILE A 202 5.75 4.19 16.13
N LYS A 203 4.56 4.62 15.72
CA LYS A 203 3.29 3.91 15.96
C LYS A 203 3.18 2.59 15.19
N TYR A 204 3.56 2.55 13.91
CA TYR A 204 3.34 1.38 13.04
C TYR A 204 4.56 0.49 12.87
N ILE A 205 5.77 0.96 13.20
CA ILE A 205 7.00 0.17 13.08
C ILE A 205 7.60 -0.08 14.45
N ILE A 206 7.99 0.98 15.17
CA ILE A 206 8.80 0.84 16.38
C ILE A 206 8.01 0.16 17.51
N LEU A 207 6.80 0.64 17.81
CA LEU A 207 5.98 0.06 18.88
C LEU A 207 5.56 -1.40 18.59
N PRO A 208 5.09 -1.77 17.39
CA PRO A 208 4.78 -3.17 17.10
C PRO A 208 6.00 -4.09 17.13
N TRP A 209 7.18 -3.58 16.76
CA TRP A 209 8.40 -4.38 16.69
C TRP A 209 9.08 -4.56 18.06
N PHE A 210 9.22 -3.47 18.83
CA PHE A 210 9.97 -3.46 20.08
C PHE A 210 9.07 -3.48 21.33
N GLY A 211 7.77 -3.22 21.19
CA GLY A 211 6.82 -3.13 22.29
C GLY A 211 6.94 -1.86 23.15
N MET A 212 8.00 -1.06 22.97
CA MET A 212 8.26 0.17 23.72
C MET A 212 9.02 1.19 22.87
N PHE A 213 8.98 2.45 23.27
CA PHE A 213 9.75 3.53 22.66
C PHE A 213 10.28 4.47 23.75
N GLU A 214 11.60 4.54 23.91
CA GLU A 214 12.23 5.42 24.91
C GLU A 214 12.76 6.69 24.26
N VAL A 215 12.39 7.85 24.82
CA VAL A 215 12.94 9.15 24.40
C VAL A 215 14.13 9.51 25.28
N VAL A 216 15.34 9.40 24.71
CA VAL A 216 16.57 9.80 25.38
C VAL A 216 16.82 11.29 25.15
N GLN A 217 16.74 12.09 26.21
CA GLN A 217 17.05 13.52 26.17
C GLN A 217 18.41 13.83 26.83
N LYS A 218 19.16 14.79 26.28
CA LYS A 218 20.34 15.34 26.97
C LYS A 218 19.88 16.00 28.28
N LYS A 219 20.67 15.87 29.36
CA LYS A 219 20.40 16.43 30.69
C LYS A 219 20.06 17.93 30.57
N GLY A 220 18.78 18.27 30.67
CA GLY A 220 18.27 19.64 30.53
C GLY A 220 16.77 19.74 30.25
N ASN A 221 16.18 18.82 29.45
CA ASN A 221 14.79 18.96 28.98
C ASN A 221 13.74 17.99 29.58
N GLY A 222 14.06 17.28 30.67
CA GLY A 222 13.03 16.55 31.44
C GLY A 222 13.30 15.06 31.72
N GLY A 223 14.54 14.59 31.53
CA GLY A 223 14.94 13.22 31.87
C GLY A 223 14.49 12.16 30.86
N LYS A 224 14.79 10.88 31.15
CA LYS A 224 14.30 9.73 30.37
C LYS A 224 12.79 9.59 30.55
N LYS A 225 12.07 9.38 29.45
CA LYS A 225 10.63 9.05 29.45
C LYS A 225 10.42 7.84 28.54
N THR A 226 9.61 6.91 29.02
CA THR A 226 9.21 5.67 28.35
C THR A 226 7.73 5.74 28.00
#